data_AF-A0A7Y3I0H9-F1
#
_entry.id   AF-A0A7Y3I0H9-F1
#
_cell.length_a   1.000
_cell.length_b   1.000
_cell.length_c   1.000
_cell.angle_alpha   90.00
_cell.angle_beta   90.00
_cell.angle_gamma   90.00
#
_symmetry.space_group_name_H-M   'P 1'
#
loop_
_entity.id
_entity.type
_entity.pdbx_description
1 polymer ?
#
loop_
_entity_poly.entity_id
_entity_poly.type
_entity_poly.pdbx_seq_one_letter_code
_entity_poly.pdbx_strand_id
1 'polypeptide(L)' 'MYKIVGSRDMPHIEPVLWTQGQTGVRSLGEPPVVPTAGAIAAAVFNAIGAPVRHLPLTPDKVLAAQEGGAA' A
#
# COMPACT_ATOMS: atom_id res chain seq x y z
N MET A 1 -15.93 -7.70 -13.49
CA MET A 1 -15.77 -8.41 -12.19
C MET A 1 -14.93 -7.54 -11.28
N TYR A 2 -15.39 -7.24 -10.06
CA TYR A 2 -14.60 -6.49 -9.07
C TYR A 2 -13.68 -7.47 -8.32
N LYS A 3 -12.38 -7.15 -8.22
CA LYS A 3 -11.38 -8.03 -7.61
C LYS A 3 -11.26 -7.70 -6.12
N ILE A 4 -11.60 -8.67 -5.28
CA ILE A 4 -11.39 -8.61 -3.82
C ILE A 4 -10.14 -9.44 -3.49
N VAL A 5 -9.36 -8.96 -2.51
CA VAL A 5 -8.18 -9.65 -1.99
C VAL A 5 -8.56 -11.03 -1.42
N GLY A 6 -7.85 -12.07 -1.83
CA GLY A 6 -8.01 -13.43 -1.29
C GLY A 6 -6.97 -13.74 -0.22
N SER A 7 -7.09 -14.91 0.42
CA SER A 7 -6.14 -15.35 1.45
C SER A 7 -4.70 -15.52 0.95
N ARG A 8 -4.52 -15.82 -0.35
CA ARG A 8 -3.19 -15.96 -0.97
C ARG A 8 -2.53 -14.62 -1.32
N ASP A 9 -3.32 -13.55 -1.39
CA ASP A 9 -2.82 -12.20 -1.70
C ASP A 9 -2.44 -11.43 -0.42
N MET A 10 -2.87 -11.91 0.76
CA MET A 10 -2.65 -11.26 2.04
C MET A 10 -1.20 -11.47 2.52
N PRO A 11 -0.41 -10.41 2.71
CA PRO A 11 0.94 -10.55 3.27
C PRO A 11 0.88 -10.83 4.78
N HIS A 12 2.02 -11.23 5.35
CA HIS A 12 2.19 -11.24 6.80
C HIS A 12 2.13 -9.81 7.34
N ILE A 13 1.31 -9.56 8.36
CA ILE A 13 1.16 -8.26 9.02
C ILE A 13 1.62 -8.40 10.47
N GLU A 14 2.67 -7.67 10.84
CA GLU A 14 3.12 -7.55 12.22
C GLU A 14 2.63 -6.21 12.81
N PRO A 15 1.62 -6.21 13.70
CA PRO A 15 1.12 -4.99 14.31
C PRO A 15 2.06 -4.49 15.41
N VAL A 16 2.53 -3.25 15.29
CA VAL A 16 3.29 -2.55 16.33
C VAL A 16 2.41 -1.48 16.96
N LEU A 17 2.10 -1.64 18.25
CA LEU A 17 1.28 -0.69 19.00
C LEU A 17 2.16 0.43 19.56
N TRP A 18 1.90 1.66 19.11
CA TRP A 18 2.57 2.84 19.65
C TRP A 18 1.84 3.40 20.87
N THR A 19 2.45 3.27 22.05
CA THR A 19 1.84 3.67 23.33
C THR A 19 2.57 4.80 24.04
N GLN A 20 3.76 5.19 23.58
CA GLN A 20 4.57 6.22 24.27
C GLN A 20 3.88 7.59 24.26
N GLY A 21 3.78 8.20 25.44
CA GLY A 21 3.17 9.52 25.63
C GLY A 21 1.64 9.54 25.44
N GLN A 22 0.99 8.38 25.35
CA GLN A 22 -0.46 8.31 25.19
C GLN A 22 -1.14 7.96 26.51
N THR A 23 -2.06 8.81 26.97
CA THR A 23 -2.71 8.69 28.29
C THR A 23 -4.16 8.19 28.22
N GLY A 24 -4.56 7.51 27.14
CA GLY A 24 -5.94 7.03 26.98
C GLY A 24 -6.22 6.25 25.70
N VAL A 25 -7.48 5.83 25.53
CA VAL A 25 -7.96 5.07 24.37
C VAL A 25 -7.96 5.95 23.12
N ARG A 26 -7.55 5.37 21.98
CA ARG A 26 -7.60 6.01 20.66
C ARG A 26 -8.24 5.10 19.64
N SER A 27 -8.83 5.71 18.61
CA SER A 27 -9.39 5.00 17.46
C SER A 27 -8.30 4.29 16.66
N LEU A 28 -8.53 3.03 16.29
CA LEU A 28 -7.59 2.20 15.49
C LEU A 28 -8.23 1.60 14.23
N GLY A 29 -9.51 1.80 13.97
CA GLY A 29 -10.18 1.19 12.81
C GLY A 29 -9.70 1.74 11.47
N GLU A 30 -9.54 3.06 11.37
CA GLU A 30 -9.15 3.75 10.13
C GLU A 30 -7.64 4.06 10.01
N PRO A 31 -6.92 4.51 11.08
CA PRO A 31 -5.54 4.97 10.94
C PRO A 31 -4.57 3.98 10.28
N PRO A 32 -4.64 2.65 10.51
CA PRO A 32 -3.77 1.69 9.82
C PRO A 32 -4.07 1.58 8.31
N VAL A 33 -5.30 1.86 7.87
CA VAL A 33 -5.72 1.75 6.47
C VAL A 33 -5.21 2.93 5.64
N VAL A 34 -5.27 4.16 6.19
CA VAL A 34 -4.90 5.40 5.49
C VAL A 34 -3.52 5.34 4.79
N PRO A 35 -2.42 4.93 5.44
CA PRO A 35 -1.10 4.92 4.81
C PRO A 35 -0.85 3.68 3.93
N THR A 36 -1.69 2.65 4.00
CA THR A 36 -1.39 1.33 3.41
C THR A 36 -1.14 1.41 1.90
N ALA A 37 -2.03 2.06 1.15
CA ALA A 37 -1.88 2.15 -0.31
C ALA A 37 -0.64 2.98 -0.72
N GLY A 38 -0.33 4.05 0.02
CA GLY A 38 0.85 4.88 -0.22
C GLY A 38 2.16 4.14 0.08
N ALA A 39 2.19 3.37 1.17
CA ALA A 39 3.34 2.54 1.52
C ALA A 39 3.62 1.47 0.46
N ILE A 40 2.57 0.81 -0.07
CA ILE A 40 2.70 -0.17 -1.16
C ILE A 40 3.21 0.52 -2.43
N ALA A 41 2.67 1.69 -2.79
CA ALA A 41 3.15 2.44 -3.97
C ALA A 41 4.62 2.86 -3.84
N ALA A 42 5.06 3.26 -2.64
CA ALA A 42 6.46 3.57 -2.36
C ALA A 42 7.35 2.32 -2.47
N ALA A 43 6.88 1.16 -2.00
CA ALA A 43 7.59 -0.11 -2.15
C ALA A 43 7.74 -0.53 -3.63
N VAL A 44 6.68 -0.34 -4.43
CA VAL A 44 6.74 -0.57 -5.89
C VAL A 44 7.72 0.39 -6.56
N PHE A 45 7.67 1.68 -6.23
CA PHE A 45 8.64 2.67 -6.72
C PHE A 45 10.08 2.26 -6.40
N ASN A 46 10.34 1.81 -5.17
CA ASN A 46 11.65 1.30 -4.77
C ASN A 46 12.08 0.07 -5.58
N ALA A 47 11.13 -0.80 -5.97
CA ALA A 47 11.42 -2.02 -6.72
C ALA A 47 11.69 -1.77 -8.22
N ILE A 48 10.96 -0.85 -8.86
CA ILE A 48 11.04 -0.64 -10.32
C ILE A 48 11.75 0.64 -10.74
N GLY A 49 12.04 1.55 -9.80
CA GLY A 49 12.70 2.83 -10.05
C GLY A 49 11.80 3.91 -10.70
N ALA A 50 10.52 3.62 -10.94
CA ALA A 50 9.56 4.50 -11.59
C ALA A 50 8.25 4.61 -10.79
N PRO A 51 7.70 5.82 -10.58
CA PRO A 51 6.51 6.00 -9.74
C PRO A 51 5.22 5.73 -10.51
N VAL A 52 4.34 4.88 -9.95
CA VAL A 52 2.95 4.72 -10.43
C VAL A 52 2.03 5.62 -9.60
N ARG A 53 1.41 6.64 -10.21
CA ARG A 53 0.65 7.68 -9.49
C ARG A 53 -0.87 7.50 -9.51
N HIS A 54 -1.36 6.40 -10.08
CA HIS A 54 -2.78 6.14 -10.17
C HIS A 54 -3.15 4.76 -9.61
N LEU A 55 -3.88 4.75 -8.49
CA LEU A 55 -4.46 3.52 -7.93
C LEU A 55 -5.67 3.01 -8.73
N PRO A 56 -5.93 1.69 -8.79
CA PRO A 56 -5.10 0.61 -8.26
C PRO A 56 -3.81 0.41 -9.06
N LEU A 57 -2.77 -0.13 -8.41
CA LEU A 57 -1.47 -0.49 -9.01
C LEU A 57 -1.61 -1.75 -9.89
N THR A 58 -2.31 -1.64 -11.01
CA THR A 58 -2.56 -2.76 -11.91
C THR A 58 -1.31 -3.15 -12.70
N PRO A 59 -1.15 -4.42 -13.12
CA PRO A 59 0.05 -4.87 -13.83
C PRO A 59 0.39 -4.05 -15.08
N ASP A 60 -0.62 -3.60 -15.84
CA ASP A 60 -0.45 -2.75 -17.02
C ASP A 60 0.15 -1.38 -16.69
N LYS A 61 -0.29 -0.74 -15.60
CA LYS A 61 0.28 0.54 -15.14
C LYS A 61 1.69 0.38 -14.59
N VAL A 62 1.94 -0.71 -13.87
CA VAL A 62 3.28 -1.03 -13.35
C VAL A 62 4.24 -1.28 -14.51
N LEU A 63 3.82 -2.07 -15.51
CA LEU A 63 4.60 -2.34 -16.71
C LEU A 63 4.87 -1.05 -17.50
N ALA A 64 3.84 -0.22 -17.72
CA ALA A 64 3.98 1.06 -18.38
C ALA A 64 5.00 1.97 -17.67
N ALA A 65 4.92 2.08 -16.33
CA ALA A 65 5.88 2.86 -15.55
C ALA A 65 7.31 2.31 -15.71
N GLN A 66 7.47 0.98 -15.66
CA GLN A 66 8.76 0.31 -15.76
C GLN A 66 9.42 0.49 -17.14
N GLU A 67 8.62 0.56 -18.20
CA GLU A 67 9.08 0.76 -19.58
C GLU A 67 9.27 2.25 -19.96
N GLY A 68 9.04 3.18 -19.03
CA GLY A 68 9.15 4.63 -19.26
C GLY A 68 7.93 5.26 -19.94
N GLY A 69 6.82 4.52 -20.03
CA GLY A 69 5.51 5.04 -20.42
C GLY A 69 4.83 5.84 -19.31
N ALA A 70 3.82 6.62 -19.67
CA ALA A 70 2.98 7.31 -18.68
C ALA A 70 2.12 6.28 -17.92
N ALA A 71 2.22 6.26 -16.59
CA ALA A 71 1.49 5.36 -15.69
C ALA A 71 0.49 6.09 -14.79
#